data_AF-A0AAV2BD43-F1
#
_entry.id   AF-A0AAV2BD43-F1
#
_cell.length_a   1.000
_cell.length_b   1.000
_cell.length_c   1.000
_cell.angle_alpha   90.00
_cell.angle_beta   90.00
_cell.angle_gamma   90.00
#
_symmetry.space_group_name_H-M   'P 1'
#
loop_
_entity.id
_entity.type
_entity.pdbx_description
1 polymer ?
#
loop_
_entity_poly.entity_id
_entity_poly.type
_entity_poly.pdbx_seq_one_letter_code
_entity_poly.pdbx_strand_id
1 'polypeptide(L)'
;KALFLLDRTTAIGSVINKYLTGAEELEDHAIHLLFSANRWEQVPKMLRLLNSGVNLIVDRYAYSGVAFSYAKKGLNFSWCKQSDVGLPKPDLVLFLDLPPEAMAKRSGFGDEVYEKEDFQNEVKKVYGLLREDNWKVKNKTFFIFYFSLF
;
A
#
# COMPACT_ATOMS: atom_id res chain seq x y z
N LYS A 1 14.13 -6.37 10.65
CA LYS A 1 12.87 -6.32 11.43
C LYS A 1 11.71 -6.09 10.47
N ALA A 2 10.66 -6.89 10.53
CA ALA A 2 9.45 -6.63 9.75
C ALA A 2 8.63 -5.53 10.42
N LEU A 3 8.15 -4.59 9.62
CA LEU A 3 7.29 -3.49 10.03
C LEU A 3 6.06 -3.49 9.10
N PHE A 4 4.91 -3.70 9.68
CA PHE A 4 3.63 -3.54 8.98
C PHE A 4 3.20 -2.09 9.16
N LEU A 5 3.06 -1.35 8.06
CA LEU A 5 2.78 0.09 8.13
C LEU A 5 1.31 0.42 8.34
N LEU A 6 0.41 -0.47 7.92
CA LEU A 6 -0.99 -0.45 8.32
C LEU A 6 -1.13 -0.92 9.77
N ASP A 7 -0.62 -0.09 10.68
CA ASP A 7 -0.84 -0.28 12.10
C ASP A 7 -2.28 0.12 12.45
N ARG A 8 -3.19 -0.87 12.33
CA ARG A 8 -4.61 -0.73 12.64
C ARG A 8 -4.90 -0.39 14.11
N THR A 9 -3.87 -0.36 14.98
CA THR A 9 -4.01 0.02 16.40
C THR A 9 -3.92 1.52 16.65
N THR A 10 -3.39 2.28 15.69
CA THR A 10 -3.35 3.74 15.78
C THR A 10 -4.75 4.34 15.56
N ALA A 11 -4.95 5.59 15.98
CA ALA A 11 -6.23 6.28 15.76
C ALA A 11 -6.57 6.35 14.26
N ILE A 12 -5.58 6.68 13.41
CA ILE A 12 -5.75 6.73 11.94
C ILE A 12 -5.97 5.32 11.39
N GLY A 13 -5.16 4.35 11.81
CA GLY A 13 -5.29 2.95 11.38
C GLY A 13 -6.64 2.33 11.74
N SER A 14 -7.23 2.71 12.87
CA SER A 14 -8.56 2.27 13.28
C SER A 14 -9.65 2.79 12.33
N VAL A 15 -9.58 4.06 11.92
CA VAL A 15 -10.50 4.65 10.93
C VAL A 15 -10.35 3.97 9.57
N ILE A 16 -9.11 3.76 9.11
CA ILE A 16 -8.83 3.02 7.87
C ILE A 16 -9.41 1.61 7.93
N ASN A 17 -9.26 0.91 9.06
CA ASN A 17 -9.81 -0.42 9.23
C ASN A 17 -11.33 -0.44 9.10
N LYS A 18 -12.04 0.49 9.76
CA LYS A 18 -13.51 0.59 9.65
C LYS A 18 -13.95 0.82 8.21
N TYR A 19 -13.22 1.65 7.48
CA TYR A 19 -13.46 1.86 6.06
C TYR A 19 -13.26 0.58 5.25
N LEU A 20 -12.14 -0.13 5.45
CA LEU A 20 -11.82 -1.35 4.70
C LEU A 20 -12.83 -2.46 4.95
N THR A 21 -13.35 -2.58 6.17
CA THR A 21 -14.39 -3.56 6.53
C THR A 21 -15.81 -3.11 6.17
N GLY A 22 -15.97 -1.96 5.51
CA GLY A 22 -17.29 -1.41 5.14
C GLY A 22 -18.14 -0.94 6.33
N ALA A 23 -17.54 -0.78 7.52
CA ALA A 23 -18.23 -0.30 8.72
C ALA A 23 -18.42 1.23 8.73
N GLU A 24 -17.65 1.95 7.90
CA GLU A 24 -17.74 3.40 7.76
C GLU A 24 -17.49 3.79 6.30
N GLU A 25 -18.35 4.63 5.74
CA GLU A 25 -18.14 5.20 4.42
C GLU A 25 -17.33 6.50 4.54
N LEU A 26 -16.31 6.62 3.69
CA LEU A 26 -15.48 7.82 3.60
C LEU A 26 -15.33 8.24 2.14
N GLU A 27 -15.27 9.55 1.95
CA GLU A 27 -14.98 10.15 0.65
C GLU A 27 -13.54 9.77 0.20
N ASP A 28 -13.35 9.58 -1.11
CA ASP A 28 -12.15 8.99 -1.68
C ASP A 28 -10.87 9.80 -1.45
N HIS A 29 -10.93 11.14 -1.46
CA HIS A 29 -9.80 11.99 -1.10
C HIS A 29 -9.49 11.87 0.39
N ALA A 30 -10.51 11.83 1.25
CA ALA A 30 -10.33 11.70 2.69
C ALA A 30 -9.63 10.40 3.06
N ILE A 31 -10.11 9.25 2.58
CA ILE A 31 -9.47 7.95 2.86
C ILE A 31 -8.06 7.86 2.26
N HIS A 32 -7.83 8.43 1.07
CA HIS A 32 -6.50 8.50 0.47
C HIS A 32 -5.50 9.24 1.38
N LEU A 33 -5.90 10.40 1.89
CA LEU A 33 -5.07 11.20 2.80
C LEU A 33 -4.84 10.49 4.14
N LEU A 34 -5.82 9.76 4.68
CA LEU A 34 -5.63 8.96 5.89
C LEU A 34 -4.59 7.85 5.69
N PHE A 35 -4.63 7.13 4.56
CA PHE A 35 -3.58 6.16 4.23
C PHE A 35 -2.19 6.79 4.18
N SER A 36 -2.08 8.01 3.63
CA SER A 36 -0.80 8.74 3.58
C SER A 36 -0.35 9.20 4.97
N ALA A 37 -1.26 9.76 5.77
CA ALA A 37 -0.99 10.17 7.14
C ALA A 37 -0.51 8.97 8.01
N ASN A 38 -1.11 7.78 7.82
CA ASN A 38 -0.70 6.55 8.49
C ASN A 38 0.73 6.09 8.12
N ARG A 39 1.23 6.42 6.92
CA ARG A 39 2.65 6.21 6.59
C ARG A 39 3.53 7.24 7.30
N TRP A 40 3.13 8.51 7.28
CA TRP A 40 3.90 9.61 7.87
C TRP A 40 4.09 9.47 9.38
N GLU A 41 3.07 9.02 10.13
CA GLU A 41 3.20 8.78 11.58
C GLU A 41 4.26 7.72 11.91
N GLN A 42 4.56 6.79 11.00
CA GLN A 42 5.55 5.74 11.21
C GLN A 42 6.98 6.19 10.84
N VAL A 43 7.14 7.28 10.08
CA VAL A 43 8.45 7.76 9.59
C VAL A 43 9.46 7.98 10.73
N PRO A 44 9.14 8.64 11.86
CA PRO A 44 10.10 8.80 12.95
C PRO A 44 10.62 7.46 13.48
N LYS A 45 9.76 6.44 13.59
CA LYS A 45 10.14 5.10 14.03
C LYS A 45 10.99 4.39 12.98
N MET A 46 10.62 4.51 11.70
CA MET A 46 11.40 3.95 10.59
C MET A 46 12.82 4.51 10.59
N LEU A 47 12.96 5.84 10.59
CA LEU A 47 14.27 6.50 10.55
C LEU A 47 15.15 6.13 11.75
N ARG A 48 14.58 6.04 12.97
CA ARG A 48 15.33 5.57 14.14
C ARG A 48 15.89 4.16 13.96
N LEU A 49 15.09 3.23 13.44
CA LEU A 49 15.52 1.85 13.22
C LEU A 49 16.58 1.75 12.11
N LEU A 50 16.39 2.49 11.02
CA LEU A 50 17.36 2.54 9.92
C LEU A 50 18.71 3.08 10.39
N ASN A 51 18.68 4.20 11.13
CA ASN A 51 19.89 4.83 11.68
C ASN A 51 20.60 3.94 12.73
N SER A 52 19.89 3.00 13.36
CA SER A 52 20.51 2.00 14.24
C SER A 52 20.99 0.74 13.49
N GLY A 53 21.05 0.75 12.15
CA GLY A 53 21.52 -0.37 11.34
C GLY A 53 20.51 -1.50 11.15
N VAL A 54 19.23 -1.28 11.46
CA VAL A 54 18.18 -2.31 11.32
C VAL A 54 17.55 -2.23 9.93
N ASN A 55 17.64 -3.33 9.17
CA ASN A 55 16.90 -3.46 7.92
C ASN A 55 15.39 -3.55 8.17
N LEU A 56 14.60 -2.81 7.39
CA LEU A 56 13.14 -2.82 7.46
C LEU A 56 12.57 -3.67 6.32
N ILE A 57 11.58 -4.48 6.67
CA ILE A 57 10.74 -5.19 5.70
C ILE A 57 9.35 -4.58 5.84
N VAL A 58 8.88 -3.94 4.78
CA VAL A 58 7.64 -3.17 4.79
C VAL A 58 6.61 -3.84 3.90
N ASP A 59 5.45 -4.16 4.47
CA ASP A 59 4.30 -4.64 3.70
C ASP A 59 3.45 -3.44 3.26
N ARG A 60 3.43 -3.21 1.94
CA ARG A 60 2.83 -2.05 1.25
C ARG A 60 3.41 -0.69 1.62
N TYR A 61 3.33 0.24 0.67
CA TYR A 61 3.83 1.61 0.88
C TYR A 61 3.10 2.63 0.01
N ALA A 62 3.73 3.78 -0.27
CA ALA A 62 3.16 4.88 -1.05
C ALA A 62 2.53 4.43 -2.37
N TYR A 63 3.20 3.52 -3.09
CA TYR A 63 2.72 3.01 -4.36
C TYR A 63 1.35 2.31 -4.27
N SER A 64 1.05 1.61 -3.17
CA SER A 64 -0.28 1.04 -2.96
C SER A 64 -1.33 2.13 -2.74
N GLY A 65 -0.98 3.20 -2.02
CA GLY A 65 -1.85 4.37 -1.89
C GLY A 65 -2.21 4.98 -3.24
N VAL A 66 -1.24 5.15 -4.13
CA VAL A 66 -1.48 5.67 -5.49
C VAL A 66 -2.31 4.69 -6.32
N ALA A 67 -1.93 3.41 -6.33
CA ALA A 67 -2.57 2.41 -7.18
C ALA A 67 -4.06 2.22 -6.85
N PHE A 68 -4.38 2.04 -5.57
CA PHE A 68 -5.77 1.83 -5.14
C PHE A 68 -6.63 3.09 -5.31
N SER A 69 -6.11 4.26 -4.94
CA SER A 69 -6.88 5.50 -5.07
C SER A 69 -7.11 5.89 -6.54
N TYR A 70 -6.11 5.77 -7.40
CA TYR A 70 -6.27 6.10 -8.81
C TYR A 70 -7.21 5.11 -9.54
N ALA A 71 -7.19 3.82 -9.15
CA ALA A 71 -8.05 2.79 -9.74
C ALA A 71 -9.56 3.04 -9.53
N LYS A 72 -9.96 3.78 -8.49
CA LYS A 72 -11.37 4.11 -8.23
C LYS A 72 -12.02 5.01 -9.28
N LYS A 73 -11.20 5.69 -10.10
CA LYS A 73 -11.59 6.70 -11.10
C LYS A 73 -12.22 7.94 -10.42
N GLY A 74 -11.60 9.11 -10.62
CA GLY A 74 -12.06 10.37 -10.03
C GLY A 74 -10.94 11.16 -9.36
N LEU A 75 -9.86 10.47 -8.96
CA LEU A 75 -8.65 11.08 -8.45
C LEU A 75 -7.62 11.24 -9.57
N ASN A 76 -6.91 12.36 -9.60
CA ASN A 76 -5.83 12.58 -10.56
C ASN A 76 -4.58 11.80 -10.14
N PHE A 77 -3.92 11.13 -11.09
CA PHE A 77 -2.72 10.32 -10.81
C PHE A 77 -1.60 11.12 -10.12
N SER A 78 -1.34 12.35 -10.59
CA SER A 78 -0.31 13.22 -10.01
C SER A 78 -0.69 13.69 -8.61
N TRP A 79 -1.98 13.89 -8.35
CA TRP A 79 -2.52 14.26 -7.04
C TRP A 79 -2.31 13.14 -6.03
N CYS A 80 -2.61 11.89 -6.41
CA CYS A 80 -2.41 10.72 -5.54
C CYS A 80 -0.95 10.53 -5.11
N LYS A 81 0.02 11.06 -5.86
CA LYS A 81 1.44 10.99 -5.51
C LYS A 81 1.86 12.06 -4.50
N GLN A 82 1.16 13.20 -4.44
CA GLN A 82 1.64 14.38 -3.72
C GLN A 82 1.73 14.16 -2.21
N SER A 83 0.76 13.49 -1.61
CA SER A 83 0.70 13.33 -0.15
C SER A 83 1.88 12.51 0.40
N ASP A 84 2.51 11.67 -0.42
CA ASP A 84 3.63 10.82 -0.06
C ASP A 84 5.00 11.38 -0.47
N VAL A 85 5.06 12.56 -1.09
CA VAL A 85 6.32 13.20 -1.47
C VAL A 85 7.15 13.52 -0.23
N GLY A 86 8.37 12.98 -0.16
CA GLY A 86 9.28 13.16 0.97
C GLY A 86 9.35 11.96 1.92
N LEU A 87 8.51 10.93 1.73
CA LEU A 87 8.66 9.67 2.45
C LEU A 87 10.03 9.02 2.15
N PRO A 88 10.63 8.29 3.13
CA PRO A 88 11.86 7.54 2.90
C PRO A 88 11.77 6.64 1.66
N LYS A 89 12.61 6.90 0.66
CA LYS A 89 12.62 6.10 -0.57
C LYS A 89 13.15 4.69 -0.27
N PRO A 90 12.47 3.62 -0.68
CA PRO A 90 12.98 2.26 -0.52
C PRO A 90 14.18 1.99 -1.43
N ASP A 91 15.13 1.22 -0.90
CA ASP A 91 16.28 0.74 -1.69
C ASP A 91 15.87 -0.34 -2.70
N LEU A 92 14.88 -1.18 -2.36
CA LEU A 92 14.34 -2.20 -3.26
C LEU A 92 12.83 -2.42 -3.05
N VAL A 93 12.16 -2.59 -4.18
CA VAL A 93 10.72 -2.83 -4.32
C VAL A 93 10.51 -4.22 -4.94
N LEU A 94 9.81 -5.10 -4.22
CA LEU A 94 9.37 -6.39 -4.74
C LEU A 94 7.88 -6.37 -5.08
N PHE A 95 7.57 -6.41 -6.37
CA PHE A 95 6.21 -6.62 -6.84
C PHE A 95 5.88 -8.11 -6.97
N LEU A 96 4.97 -8.61 -6.13
CA LEU A 96 4.48 -9.99 -6.22
C LEU A 96 3.26 -10.05 -7.14
N ASP A 97 3.49 -10.38 -8.41
CA ASP A 97 2.42 -10.58 -9.38
C ASP A 97 1.82 -11.99 -9.21
N LEU A 98 0.55 -12.04 -8.81
CA LEU A 98 -0.22 -13.28 -8.71
C LEU A 98 -1.38 -13.23 -9.71
N PRO A 99 -1.71 -14.35 -10.36
CA PRO A 99 -2.87 -14.41 -11.22
C PRO A 99 -4.16 -14.32 -10.38
N PRO A 100 -5.20 -13.60 -10.85
CA PRO A 100 -6.47 -13.40 -10.12
C PRO A 100 -7.10 -14.70 -9.60
N GLU A 101 -6.94 -15.81 -10.32
CA GLU A 101 -7.50 -17.12 -9.99
C GLU A 101 -6.81 -17.79 -8.79
N ALA A 102 -5.52 -17.50 -8.57
CA ALA A 102 -4.82 -17.94 -7.34
C ALA A 102 -5.21 -17.07 -6.14
N MET A 103 -5.63 -15.85 -6.43
CA MET A 103 -5.99 -14.79 -5.52
C MET A 103 -7.39 -15.04 -4.93
N ALA A 104 -8.38 -15.39 -5.76
CA ALA A 104 -9.74 -15.77 -5.36
C ALA A 104 -9.83 -17.06 -4.52
N LYS A 105 -8.77 -17.88 -4.48
CA LYS A 105 -8.71 -19.12 -3.69
C LYS A 105 -8.25 -18.92 -2.25
N ARG A 106 -7.87 -17.69 -1.86
CA ARG A 106 -7.48 -17.37 -0.48
C ARG A 106 -8.72 -17.28 0.41
N SER A 107 -8.63 -17.82 1.62
CA SER A 107 -9.65 -17.64 2.65
C SER A 107 -9.77 -16.16 3.02
N GLY A 108 -10.99 -15.61 2.97
CA GLY A 108 -11.29 -14.22 3.32
C GLY A 108 -11.34 -13.24 2.16
N PHE A 109 -11.14 -13.69 0.91
CA PHE A 109 -11.32 -12.83 -0.26
C PHE A 109 -12.79 -12.46 -0.47
N GLY A 110 -13.11 -11.18 -0.36
CA GLY A 110 -14.44 -10.59 -0.47
C GLY A 110 -14.92 -9.90 0.82
N ASP A 111 -14.15 -9.97 1.91
CA ASP A 111 -14.50 -9.40 3.21
C ASP A 111 -14.18 -7.90 3.30
N GLU A 112 -13.22 -7.40 2.50
CA GLU A 112 -12.88 -5.97 2.44
C GLU A 112 -13.37 -5.28 1.15
N VAL A 113 -13.62 -3.96 1.24
CA VAL A 113 -14.24 -3.15 0.17
C VAL A 113 -13.49 -3.16 -1.18
N TYR A 114 -12.21 -3.52 -1.18
CA TYR A 114 -11.37 -3.58 -2.38
C TYR A 114 -11.23 -4.98 -2.98
N GLU A 115 -11.80 -6.01 -2.35
CA GLU A 115 -11.63 -7.40 -2.76
C GLU A 115 -12.64 -7.80 -3.87
N LYS A 116 -12.64 -7.02 -4.95
CA LYS A 116 -13.46 -7.25 -6.16
C LYS A 116 -12.54 -7.47 -7.36
N GLU A 117 -12.78 -8.52 -8.14
CA GLU A 117 -11.92 -8.92 -9.26
C GLU A 117 -11.68 -7.77 -10.26
N ASP A 118 -12.76 -7.11 -10.70
CA ASP A 118 -12.67 -5.98 -11.64
C ASP A 118 -11.80 -4.83 -11.09
N PHE A 119 -11.95 -4.52 -9.80
CA PHE A 119 -11.18 -3.47 -9.16
C PHE A 119 -9.69 -3.86 -9.06
N GLN A 120 -9.40 -5.10 -8.71
CA GLN A 120 -8.03 -5.62 -8.64
C GLN A 120 -7.34 -5.61 -10.02
N ASN A 121 -8.09 -5.89 -11.09
CA ASN A 121 -7.59 -5.78 -12.45
C ASN A 121 -7.21 -4.33 -12.81
N GLU A 122 -7.98 -3.33 -12.38
CA GLU A 122 -7.63 -1.92 -12.55
C GLU A 122 -6.39 -1.53 -11.73
N VAL A 123 -6.33 -1.93 -10.46
CA VAL A 123 -5.16 -1.70 -9.59
C VAL A 123 -3.88 -2.29 -10.22
N LYS A 124 -3.96 -3.49 -10.79
CA LYS A 124 -2.84 -4.13 -11.51
C LYS A 124 -2.34 -3.29 -12.68
N LYS A 125 -3.26 -2.71 -13.49
CA LYS A 125 -2.88 -1.80 -14.59
C LYS A 125 -2.13 -0.58 -14.06
N VAL A 126 -2.60 0.02 -12.95
CA VAL A 126 -1.95 1.19 -12.36
C VAL A 126 -0.56 0.86 -11.82
N TYR A 127 -0.36 -0.31 -11.22
CA TYR A 127 0.98 -0.75 -10.82
C TYR A 127 1.94 -0.88 -12.02
N GLY A 128 1.43 -1.28 -13.19
CA GLY A 128 2.20 -1.26 -14.43
C GLY A 128 2.74 0.13 -14.79
N LEU A 129 1.98 1.20 -14.49
CA LEU A 129 2.38 2.60 -14.72
C LEU A 129 3.37 3.13 -13.67
N LEU A 130 3.37 2.56 -12.47
CA LEU A 130 4.21 2.99 -11.34
C LEU A 130 5.58 2.31 -11.32
N ARG A 131 5.81 1.35 -12.21
CA ARG A 131 7.04 0.56 -12.24
C ARG A 131 8.24 1.43 -12.65
N GLU A 132 9.23 1.50 -11.76
CA GLU A 132 10.51 2.18 -11.98
C GLU A 132 11.64 1.15 -12.26
N ASP A 133 12.77 1.59 -12.82
CA ASP A 133 13.91 0.72 -13.17
C ASP A 133 14.53 -0.02 -11.97
N ASN A 134 14.35 0.50 -10.75
CA ASN A 134 14.78 -0.15 -9.50
C ASN A 134 13.83 -1.28 -9.04
N TRP A 135 12.74 -1.55 -9.77
CA TRP A 135 11.85 -2.67 -9.50
C TRP A 135 12.48 -3.96 -10.02
N LYS A 136 13.38 -4.52 -9.22
CA LYS A 136 13.92 -5.85 -9.49
C LYS A 136 12.89 -6.89 -9.10
N VAL A 137 12.28 -7.48 -10.11
CA VAL A 137 11.59 -8.78 -9.98
C VAL A 137 12.67 -9.85 -9.80
N LYS A 138 13.22 -9.99 -8.59
CA LYS A 138 14.04 -11.13 -8.15
C LYS A 138 14.47 -11.02 -6.67
N ASN A 139 14.68 -12.18 -6.06
CA ASN A 139 14.98 -12.41 -4.65
C ASN A 139 16.25 -11.71 -4.13
N LYS A 140 16.02 -10.82 -3.13
CA LYS A 140 16.86 -10.48 -1.96
C LYS A 140 17.67 -9.17 -1.88
N THR A 141 17.15 -8.24 -1.06
CA THR A 141 17.71 -7.61 0.18
C THR A 141 17.39 -6.11 0.25
N PHE A 142 16.73 -5.71 1.34
CA PHE A 142 15.87 -4.53 1.55
C PHE A 142 14.55 -4.59 0.79
N PHE A 143 13.46 -4.90 1.47
CA PHE A 143 12.24 -5.29 0.78
C PHE A 143 11.10 -4.39 1.21
N ILE A 144 10.59 -3.60 0.28
CA ILE A 144 9.14 -3.44 0.25
C ILE A 144 8.60 -4.74 -0.32
N PHE A 145 7.94 -5.53 0.50
CA PHE A 145 7.01 -6.51 -0.03
C PHE A 145 5.79 -5.71 -0.47
N TYR A 146 5.58 -5.68 -1.78
CA TYR A 146 4.22 -5.56 -2.24
C TYR A 146 3.67 -6.95 -2.09
N PHE A 147 2.94 -7.16 -1.02
CA PHE A 147 1.77 -7.93 -1.24
C PHE A 147 0.89 -7.13 -2.22
N SER A 148 0.72 -7.68 -3.42
CA SER A 148 -0.64 -7.83 -3.94
C SER A 148 -1.38 -8.83 -3.03
N LEU A 149 -1.58 -8.43 -1.78
CA LEU A 149 -2.87 -8.57 -1.15
C LEU A 149 -3.63 -7.36 -1.79
N PHE A 150 -4.88 -7.42 -2.22
CA PHE A 150 -6.03 -7.49 -1.33
C PHE A 150 -5.89 -6.52 -0.18
#